data_AF-A0A6N7HUZ5-F1
#
_entry.id   AF-A0A6N7HUZ5-F1
#
_cell.length_a   1.000
_cell.length_b   1.000
_cell.length_c   1.000
_cell.angle_alpha   90.00
_cell.angle_beta   90.00
_cell.angle_gamma   90.00
#
_symmetry.space_group_name_H-M   'P 1'
#
loop_
_entity.id
_entity.type
_entity.pdbx_description
1 polymer ?
#
loop_
_entity_poly.entity_id
_entity_poly.type
_entity_poly.pdbx_seq_one_letter_code
_entity_poly.pdbx_strand_id
1 'polypeptide(L)'
;MTGRAASDRSAPPRLPRLAPDELTPEQARLYSEIVEGPRQQHASFFPVADDDGILSGPYRAMLLSPDIGAALERVGVAVRYRSSLPAWARELAILTVACHCRCTVEWRAHEELARASGVPDVTIETLASGSPTLTDRPAEVTYVFVVELLAHDVADGTFAAAAGLWSAAGVFELVATVGYYQIIAGINNAFDIAG
;
A
#
# COMPACT_ATOMS: atom_id res chain seq x y z
N MET A 1 7.39 -8.92 20.17
CA MET A 1 8.71 -8.57 19.60
C MET A 1 9.38 -9.84 19.09
N THR A 2 9.11 -10.22 17.84
CA THR A 2 9.86 -11.25 17.11
C THR A 2 10.34 -10.62 15.82
N GLY A 3 11.55 -10.05 15.88
CA GLY A 3 12.23 -9.51 14.71
C GLY A 3 12.35 -10.62 13.67
N ARG A 4 11.94 -10.33 12.43
CA ARG A 4 12.23 -11.16 11.28
C ARG A 4 13.75 -11.36 11.27
N ALA A 5 14.21 -12.62 11.28
CA ALA A 5 15.62 -12.92 11.14
C ALA A 5 16.14 -12.14 9.93
N ALA A 6 17.26 -11.43 10.09
CA ALA A 6 17.90 -10.71 9.00
C ALA A 6 18.01 -11.66 7.80
N SER A 7 17.51 -11.23 6.62
CA SER A 7 17.58 -12.05 5.42
C SER A 7 19.01 -12.48 5.19
N ASP A 8 19.25 -13.79 5.06
CA ASP A 8 20.54 -14.34 4.72
C ASP A 8 21.01 -13.71 3.40
N ARG A 9 21.99 -12.81 3.48
CA ARG A 9 22.55 -12.09 2.32
C ARG A 9 23.31 -12.99 1.36
N SER A 10 23.44 -14.29 1.66
CA SER A 10 24.04 -15.28 0.75
C SER A 10 23.04 -15.96 -0.19
N ALA A 11 21.73 -15.85 0.08
CA ALA A 11 20.71 -16.40 -0.80
C ALA A 11 20.58 -15.57 -2.09
N PRO A 12 20.38 -16.19 -3.26
CA PRO A 12 20.15 -15.47 -4.50
C PRO A 12 18.89 -14.59 -4.39
N PRO A 13 18.85 -13.42 -5.06
CA PRO A 13 17.69 -12.54 -5.03
C PRO A 13 16.45 -13.29 -5.53
N ARG A 14 15.34 -13.17 -4.79
CA ARG A 14 14.05 -13.81 -5.14
C ARG A 14 13.40 -13.22 -6.39
N LEU A 15 13.81 -12.02 -6.77
CA LEU A 15 13.31 -11.27 -7.92
C LEU A 15 14.41 -11.19 -8.98
N PRO A 16 14.17 -11.65 -10.22
CA PRO A 16 15.09 -11.39 -11.32
C PRO A 16 15.16 -9.88 -11.59
N ARG A 17 16.32 -9.42 -12.08
CA ARG A 17 16.41 -8.09 -12.69
C ARG A 17 15.69 -8.15 -14.03
N LEU A 18 14.65 -7.34 -14.20
CA LEU A 18 13.86 -7.25 -15.43
C LEU A 18 14.05 -5.84 -15.98
N ALA A 19 15.08 -5.65 -16.81
CA ALA A 19 15.34 -4.38 -17.46
C ALA A 19 14.37 -4.12 -18.61
N PRO A 20 14.02 -2.85 -18.92
CA PRO A 20 13.08 -2.51 -19.98
C PRO A 20 13.40 -3.15 -21.35
N ASP A 21 14.68 -3.29 -21.68
CA ASP A 21 15.17 -3.89 -22.93
C ASP A 21 15.18 -5.42 -22.93
N GLU A 22 14.99 -6.05 -21.77
CA GLU A 22 14.92 -7.50 -21.57
C GLU A 22 13.49 -8.01 -21.41
N LEU A 23 12.50 -7.11 -21.41
CA LEU A 23 11.09 -7.47 -21.21
C LEU A 23 10.51 -8.21 -22.41
N THR A 24 9.73 -9.25 -22.12
CA THR A 24 8.82 -9.83 -23.12
C THR A 24 7.76 -8.80 -23.56
N PRO A 25 7.11 -8.98 -24.72
CA PRO A 25 6.06 -8.07 -25.17
C PRO A 25 4.92 -7.88 -24.16
N GLU A 26 4.53 -8.93 -23.44
CA GLU A 26 3.51 -8.90 -22.39
C GLU A 26 3.96 -8.05 -21.19
N GLN A 27 5.21 -8.24 -20.75
CA GLN A 27 5.81 -7.47 -19.66
C GLN A 27 5.98 -6.00 -20.02
N ALA A 28 6.43 -5.71 -21.25
CA ALA A 28 6.59 -4.35 -21.74
C ALA A 28 5.27 -3.58 -21.78
N ARG A 29 4.16 -4.24 -22.13
CA ARG A 29 2.82 -3.62 -22.08
C ARG A 29 2.42 -3.23 -20.65
N LEU A 30 2.58 -4.13 -19.69
CA LEU A 30 2.31 -3.83 -18.29
C LEU A 30 3.24 -2.74 -17.74
N TYR A 31 4.53 -2.80 -18.10
CA TYR A 31 5.50 -1.78 -17.75
C TYR A 31 5.04 -0.39 -18.21
N SER A 32 4.67 -0.23 -19.48
CA SER A 32 4.13 1.02 -20.01
C SER A 32 2.88 1.48 -19.28
N GLU A 33 1.92 0.58 -19.00
CA GLU A 33 0.71 0.92 -18.25
C GLU A 33 1.01 1.49 -16.86
N ILE A 34 1.99 0.91 -16.15
CA ILE A 34 2.40 1.35 -14.82
C ILE A 34 3.12 2.70 -14.88
N VAL A 35 4.05 2.85 -15.83
CA VAL A 35 4.87 4.06 -15.95
C VAL A 35 4.06 5.24 -16.46
N GLU A 36 3.18 5.05 -17.45
CA GLU A 36 2.36 6.11 -18.07
C GLU A 36 1.06 6.40 -17.27
N GLY A 37 0.79 5.61 -16.24
CA GLY A 37 -0.41 5.73 -15.43
C GLY A 37 -0.46 6.98 -14.52
N PRO A 38 -1.59 7.19 -13.81
CA PRO A 38 -1.80 8.36 -12.95
C PRO A 38 -0.80 8.47 -11.78
N ARG A 39 0.02 7.44 -11.54
CA ARG A 39 1.09 7.41 -10.52
C ARG A 39 2.18 8.44 -10.76
N GLN A 40 2.40 8.87 -12.00
CA GLN A 40 3.38 9.91 -12.29
C GLN A 40 3.13 11.19 -11.48
N GLN A 41 1.87 11.46 -11.11
CA GLN A 41 1.51 12.61 -10.27
C GLN A 41 2.20 12.60 -8.90
N HIS A 42 2.56 11.42 -8.39
CA HIS A 42 3.16 11.24 -7.06
C HIS A 42 4.60 10.73 -7.13
N ALA A 43 5.20 10.68 -8.33
CA ALA A 43 6.54 10.14 -8.55
C ALA A 43 7.64 10.90 -7.78
N SER A 44 7.39 12.16 -7.40
CA SER A 44 8.30 12.96 -6.56
C SER A 44 8.48 12.40 -5.15
N PHE A 45 7.50 11.65 -4.62
CA PHE A 45 7.58 11.04 -3.29
C PHE A 45 8.14 9.62 -3.34
N PHE A 46 7.75 8.87 -4.37
CA PHE A 46 8.23 7.51 -4.59
C PHE A 46 8.35 7.23 -6.09
N PRO A 47 9.57 7.25 -6.67
CA PRO A 47 9.76 7.02 -8.09
C PRO A 47 9.23 5.65 -8.52
N VAL A 48 8.49 5.63 -9.64
CA VAL A 48 7.89 4.40 -10.20
C VAL A 48 8.95 3.46 -10.78
N ALA A 49 10.08 4.01 -11.23
CA ALA A 49 11.26 3.29 -11.68
C ALA A 49 12.53 4.03 -11.23
N ASP A 50 13.65 3.32 -11.18
CA ASP A 50 14.98 3.89 -10.94
C ASP A 50 15.61 4.48 -12.22
N ASP A 51 16.84 4.98 -12.12
CA ASP A 51 17.57 5.60 -13.23
C ASP A 51 17.85 4.64 -14.39
N ASP A 52 17.87 3.32 -14.13
CA ASP A 52 18.02 2.27 -15.14
C ASP A 52 16.65 1.87 -15.77
N GLY A 53 15.55 2.48 -15.31
CA GLY A 53 14.19 2.12 -15.72
C GLY A 53 13.69 0.82 -15.08
N ILE A 54 14.33 0.31 -14.02
CA ILE A 54 13.79 -0.83 -13.28
C ILE A 54 12.66 -0.33 -12.40
N LEU A 55 11.49 -0.95 -12.51
CA LEU A 55 10.33 -0.59 -11.68
C LEU A 55 10.68 -0.65 -10.18
N SER A 56 10.00 0.15 -9.38
CA SER A 56 10.15 0.18 -7.91
C SER A 56 9.07 -0.65 -7.23
N GLY A 57 9.34 -1.08 -5.99
CA GLY A 57 8.33 -1.70 -5.13
C GLY A 57 7.68 -2.96 -5.73
N PRO A 58 6.36 -3.17 -5.53
CA PRO A 58 5.69 -4.41 -5.89
C PRO A 58 5.60 -4.64 -7.40
N TYR A 59 5.70 -3.57 -8.19
CA TYR A 59 5.56 -3.59 -9.65
C TYR A 59 6.64 -4.45 -10.32
N ARG A 60 7.82 -4.56 -9.70
CA ARG A 60 8.89 -5.49 -10.12
C ARG A 60 8.40 -6.93 -10.18
N ALA A 61 7.70 -7.37 -9.14
CA ALA A 61 7.18 -8.72 -9.04
C ALA A 61 5.94 -8.92 -9.90
N MET A 62 5.14 -7.88 -10.12
CA MET A 62 3.98 -7.94 -11.00
C MET A 62 4.35 -8.28 -12.45
N LEU A 63 5.55 -7.89 -12.91
CA LEU A 63 6.06 -8.29 -14.24
C LEU A 63 6.28 -9.81 -14.38
N LEU A 64 6.38 -10.58 -13.28
CA LEU A 64 6.49 -12.03 -13.36
C LEU A 64 5.20 -12.70 -13.87
N SER A 65 4.06 -12.01 -13.74
CA SER A 65 2.77 -12.45 -14.28
C SER A 65 1.99 -11.22 -14.78
N PRO A 66 2.19 -10.81 -16.04
CA PRO A 66 1.60 -9.58 -16.56
C PRO A 66 0.07 -9.51 -16.45
N ASP A 67 -0.64 -10.63 -16.61
CA ASP A 67 -2.10 -10.67 -16.50
C ASP A 67 -2.59 -10.37 -15.07
N ILE A 68 -1.93 -10.98 -14.07
CA ILE A 68 -2.25 -10.73 -12.65
C ILE A 68 -1.79 -9.31 -12.28
N GLY A 69 -0.59 -8.91 -12.72
CA GLY A 69 -0.03 -7.60 -12.48
C GLY A 69 -0.93 -6.47 -12.99
N ALA A 70 -1.44 -6.58 -14.22
CA ALA A 70 -2.37 -5.61 -14.79
C ALA A 70 -3.70 -5.55 -14.02
N ALA A 71 -4.21 -6.68 -13.55
CA ALA A 71 -5.43 -6.70 -12.72
C ALA A 71 -5.22 -5.99 -11.38
N LEU A 72 -4.10 -6.28 -10.70
CA LEU A 72 -3.73 -5.60 -9.46
C LEU A 72 -3.51 -4.10 -9.69
N GLU A 73 -2.86 -3.72 -10.78
CA GLU A 73 -2.64 -2.31 -11.13
C GLU A 73 -3.96 -1.55 -11.29
N ARG A 74 -4.96 -2.14 -11.97
CA ARG A 74 -6.29 -1.55 -12.12
C ARG A 74 -7.01 -1.37 -10.78
N VAL A 75 -6.94 -2.35 -9.87
CA VAL A 75 -7.47 -2.20 -8.51
C VAL A 75 -6.74 -1.08 -7.79
N GLY A 76 -5.41 -1.07 -7.90
CA GLY A 76 -4.53 -0.06 -7.34
C GLY A 76 -4.85 1.37 -7.80
N VAL A 77 -5.16 1.54 -9.08
CA VAL A 77 -5.61 2.83 -9.64
C VAL A 77 -6.98 3.20 -9.07
N ALA A 78 -7.91 2.25 -8.98
CA ALA A 78 -9.23 2.51 -8.44
C ALA A 78 -9.18 2.98 -6.98
N VAL A 79 -8.47 2.27 -6.10
CA VAL A 79 -8.38 2.63 -4.67
C VAL A 79 -7.69 3.98 -4.45
N ARG A 80 -6.66 4.32 -5.23
CA ARG A 80 -5.88 5.57 -5.06
C ARG A 80 -6.49 6.80 -5.74
N TYR A 81 -7.17 6.64 -6.86
CA TYR A 81 -7.55 7.79 -7.70
C TYR A 81 -9.04 7.85 -8.01
N ARG A 82 -9.82 6.82 -7.67
CA ARG A 82 -11.26 6.75 -7.96
C ARG A 82 -12.11 6.43 -6.73
N SER A 83 -11.51 6.37 -5.55
CA SER A 83 -12.23 6.22 -4.29
C SER A 83 -12.90 7.54 -3.87
N SER A 84 -14.07 7.41 -3.27
CA SER A 84 -14.82 8.48 -2.59
C SER A 84 -14.28 8.82 -1.20
N LEU A 85 -13.43 7.97 -0.62
CA LEU A 85 -12.78 8.25 0.67
C LEU A 85 -11.87 9.48 0.57
N PRO A 86 -11.86 10.34 1.60
CA PRO A 86 -10.88 11.41 1.64
C PRO A 86 -9.47 10.83 1.71
N ALA A 87 -8.51 11.51 1.08
CA ALA A 87 -7.14 11.03 0.96
C ALA A 87 -6.53 10.64 2.32
N TRP A 88 -6.74 11.45 3.36
CA TRP A 88 -6.22 11.16 4.71
C TRP A 88 -6.69 9.81 5.26
N ALA A 89 -7.96 9.42 5.02
CA ALA A 89 -8.50 8.17 5.55
C ALA A 89 -7.89 6.97 4.83
N ARG A 90 -7.72 7.10 3.51
CA ARG A 90 -7.03 6.08 2.71
C ARG A 90 -5.58 5.94 3.14
N GLU A 91 -4.82 7.03 3.23
CA GLU A 91 -3.39 6.95 3.59
C GLU A 91 -3.20 6.46 5.03
N LEU A 92 -4.06 6.84 5.99
CA LEU A 92 -4.04 6.28 7.34
C LEU A 92 -4.28 4.76 7.34
N ALA A 93 -5.24 4.28 6.54
CA ALA A 93 -5.49 2.85 6.39
C ALA A 93 -4.27 2.13 5.81
N ILE A 94 -3.63 2.70 4.78
CA ILE A 94 -2.43 2.13 4.14
C ILE A 94 -1.26 2.04 5.13
N LEU A 95 -0.96 3.12 5.86
CA LEU A 95 0.10 3.08 6.85
C LEU A 95 -0.17 2.07 7.97
N THR A 96 -1.44 1.91 8.37
CA THR A 96 -1.85 0.91 9.36
C THR A 96 -1.60 -0.52 8.84
N VAL A 97 -1.92 -0.80 7.58
CA VAL A 97 -1.61 -2.09 6.92
C VAL A 97 -0.10 -2.30 6.83
N ALA A 98 0.66 -1.30 6.39
CA ALA A 98 2.12 -1.36 6.28
C ALA A 98 2.76 -1.70 7.64
N CYS A 99 2.32 -1.07 8.73
CA CYS A 99 2.75 -1.40 10.09
C CYS A 99 2.41 -2.85 10.47
N HIS A 100 1.15 -3.25 10.31
CA HIS A 100 0.69 -4.59 10.66
C HIS A 100 1.47 -5.68 9.90
N CYS A 101 1.66 -5.50 8.60
CA CYS A 101 2.40 -6.43 7.74
C CYS A 101 3.92 -6.27 7.82
N ARG A 102 4.44 -5.29 8.59
CA ARG A 102 5.88 -4.95 8.66
C ARG A 102 6.49 -4.67 7.28
N CYS A 103 5.76 -3.97 6.41
CA CYS A 103 6.20 -3.63 5.06
C CYS A 103 6.81 -2.23 5.01
N THR A 104 8.14 -2.15 5.01
CA THR A 104 8.86 -0.85 5.01
C THR A 104 8.77 -0.11 3.68
N VAL A 105 8.68 -0.83 2.56
CA VAL A 105 8.53 -0.24 1.21
C VAL A 105 7.21 0.53 1.13
N GLU A 106 6.13 -0.12 1.56
CA GLU A 106 4.80 0.48 1.56
C GLU A 106 4.72 1.66 2.51
N TRP A 107 5.31 1.55 3.71
CA TRP A 107 5.42 2.68 4.64
C TRP A 107 6.10 3.89 3.97
N ARG A 108 7.31 3.69 3.40
CA ARG A 108 8.07 4.78 2.78
C ARG A 108 7.34 5.41 1.61
N ALA A 109 6.66 4.61 0.79
CA ALA A 109 5.91 5.10 -0.36
C ALA A 109 4.69 5.95 0.03
N HIS A 110 4.17 5.78 1.26
CA HIS A 110 2.91 6.39 1.69
C HIS A 110 3.06 7.39 2.84
N GLU A 111 4.19 7.45 3.54
CA GLU A 111 4.36 8.35 4.68
C GLU A 111 4.17 9.83 4.29
N GLU A 112 4.86 10.27 3.24
CA GLU A 112 4.77 11.66 2.77
C GLU A 112 3.39 11.97 2.16
N LEU A 113 2.74 10.97 1.55
CA LEU A 113 1.36 11.11 1.06
C LEU A 113 0.36 11.29 2.22
N ALA A 114 0.53 10.53 3.30
CA ALA A 114 -0.28 10.66 4.49
C ALA A 114 -0.14 12.06 5.09
N ARG A 115 1.11 12.53 5.25
CA ARG A 115 1.42 13.88 5.72
C ARG A 115 0.80 14.96 4.82
N ALA A 116 1.00 14.87 3.50
CA ALA A 116 0.45 15.82 2.54
C ALA A 116 -1.09 15.81 2.49
N SER A 117 -1.73 14.68 2.83
CA SER A 117 -3.18 14.56 2.89
C SER A 117 -3.80 15.09 4.19
N GLY A 118 -2.99 15.46 5.18
CA GLY A 118 -3.42 16.03 6.45
C GLY A 118 -3.44 15.06 7.64
N VAL A 119 -2.85 13.86 7.52
CA VAL A 119 -2.64 12.99 8.68
C VAL A 119 -1.59 13.65 9.58
N PRO A 120 -1.87 13.91 10.88
CA PRO A 120 -0.93 14.58 11.76
C PRO A 120 0.38 13.79 11.95
N ASP A 121 1.51 14.49 11.98
CA ASP A 121 2.83 13.88 12.21
C ASP A 121 2.86 13.01 13.47
N VAL A 122 2.25 13.50 14.56
CA VAL A 122 2.14 12.72 15.81
C VAL A 122 1.44 11.37 15.59
N THR A 123 0.43 11.31 14.73
CA THR A 123 -0.27 10.06 14.39
C THR A 123 0.67 9.14 13.62
N ILE A 124 1.36 9.65 12.60
CA ILE A 124 2.29 8.89 11.75
C ILE A 124 3.43 8.30 12.62
N GLU A 125 4.08 9.14 13.43
CA GLU A 125 5.20 8.74 14.28
C GLU A 125 4.81 7.67 15.31
N THR A 126 3.65 7.84 15.95
CA THR A 126 3.19 6.91 17.00
C THR A 126 2.56 5.63 16.43
N LEU A 127 2.01 5.68 15.21
CA LEU A 127 1.48 4.49 14.52
C LEU A 127 2.54 3.41 14.33
N ALA A 128 3.78 3.80 14.03
CA ALA A 128 4.90 2.88 13.90
C ALA A 128 5.19 2.07 15.18
N SER A 129 4.76 2.56 16.35
CA SER A 129 4.90 1.88 17.64
C SER A 129 3.71 0.96 17.99
N GLY A 130 2.66 0.95 17.17
CA GLY A 130 1.44 0.17 17.38
C GLY A 130 0.39 0.84 18.28
N SER A 131 0.65 2.05 18.76
CA SER A 131 -0.25 2.83 19.63
C SER A 131 -0.36 4.26 19.11
N PRO A 132 -1.07 4.50 17.99
CA PRO A 132 -1.17 5.82 17.42
C PRO A 132 -1.92 6.80 18.33
N THR A 133 -1.40 8.01 18.43
CA THR A 133 -2.12 9.17 18.94
C THR A 133 -3.06 9.66 17.85
N LEU A 134 -4.35 9.38 18.00
CA LEU A 134 -5.40 9.81 17.07
C LEU A 134 -6.01 11.11 17.57
N THR A 135 -5.96 12.16 16.74
CA THR A 135 -6.30 13.53 17.16
C THR A 135 -7.77 13.88 17.01
N ASP A 136 -8.54 13.06 16.28
CA ASP A 136 -9.97 13.26 16.06
C ASP A 136 -10.74 11.94 15.93
N ARG A 137 -12.07 12.05 16.01
CA ARG A 137 -12.97 10.90 15.98
C ARG A 137 -12.96 10.18 14.61
N PRO A 138 -12.95 10.85 13.45
CA PRO A 138 -12.83 10.18 12.16
C PRO A 138 -11.57 9.32 12.00
N ALA A 139 -10.41 9.82 12.46
CA ALA A 139 -9.17 9.07 12.46
C ALA A 139 -9.25 7.85 13.38
N GLU A 140 -9.80 8.02 14.59
CA GLU A 140 -10.01 6.93 15.54
C GLU A 140 -10.87 5.80 14.95
N VAL A 141 -12.04 6.13 14.41
CA VAL A 141 -12.94 5.13 13.81
C VAL A 141 -12.29 4.43 12.62
N THR A 142 -11.58 5.18 11.77
CA THR A 142 -10.89 4.61 10.61
C THR A 142 -9.80 3.63 11.04
N TYR A 143 -8.95 4.03 12.00
CA TYR A 143 -7.89 3.18 12.52
C TYR A 143 -8.43 1.90 13.18
N VAL A 144 -9.41 2.02 14.09
CA VAL A 144 -9.98 0.87 14.80
C VAL A 144 -10.64 -0.10 13.82
N PHE A 145 -11.40 0.41 12.84
CA PHE A 145 -11.99 -0.43 11.81
C PHE A 145 -10.93 -1.20 11.02
N VAL A 146 -9.83 -0.54 10.63
CA VAL A 146 -8.73 -1.19 9.90
C VAL A 146 -8.03 -2.25 10.76
N VAL A 147 -7.77 -1.97 12.04
CA VAL A 147 -7.15 -2.93 12.97
C VAL A 147 -8.01 -4.17 13.16
N GLU A 148 -9.31 -3.99 13.40
CA GLU A 148 -10.26 -5.10 13.53
C GLU A 148 -10.42 -5.89 12.24
N LEU A 149 -10.46 -5.21 11.09
CA LEU A 149 -10.52 -5.85 9.78
C LEU A 149 -9.27 -6.70 9.49
N LEU A 150 -8.09 -6.22 9.87
CA LEU A 150 -6.83 -6.97 9.78
C LEU A 150 -6.82 -8.20 10.69
N ALA A 151 -7.62 -8.20 11.76
CA ALA A 151 -7.88 -9.36 12.61
C ALA A 151 -9.01 -10.27 12.09
N HIS A 152 -9.65 -9.90 10.97
CA HIS A 152 -10.82 -10.57 10.40
C HIS A 152 -12.05 -10.58 11.31
N ASP A 153 -12.15 -9.66 12.25
CA ASP A 153 -13.22 -9.60 13.25
C ASP A 153 -13.62 -8.14 13.52
N VAL A 154 -14.43 -7.57 12.62
CA VAL A 154 -14.98 -6.23 12.77
C VAL A 154 -16.23 -6.30 13.63
N ALA A 155 -16.18 -5.66 14.80
CA ALA A 155 -17.32 -5.60 15.71
C ALA A 155 -18.46 -4.77 15.12
N ASP A 156 -19.71 -5.15 15.43
CA ASP A 156 -20.91 -4.43 14.95
C ASP A 156 -20.88 -2.94 15.30
N GLY A 157 -20.39 -2.60 16.50
CA GLY A 157 -20.24 -1.21 16.93
C GLY A 157 -19.23 -0.42 16.10
N THR A 158 -18.11 -1.05 15.74
CA THR A 158 -17.07 -0.46 14.89
C THR A 158 -17.58 -0.28 13.46
N PHE A 159 -18.28 -1.28 12.91
CA PHE A 159 -18.92 -1.18 11.61
C PHE A 159 -19.96 -0.05 11.58
N ALA A 160 -20.82 0.03 12.60
CA ALA A 160 -21.83 1.08 12.72
C ALA A 160 -21.20 2.48 12.83
N ALA A 161 -20.09 2.62 13.56
CA ALA A 161 -19.35 3.86 13.65
C ALA A 161 -18.77 4.28 12.28
N ALA A 162 -18.17 3.34 11.54
CA ALA A 162 -17.67 3.62 10.19
C ALA A 162 -18.79 3.99 9.21
N ALA A 163 -19.94 3.30 9.28
CA ALA A 163 -21.12 3.60 8.48
C ALA A 163 -21.79 4.94 8.85
N GLY A 164 -21.53 5.46 10.06
CA GLY A 164 -21.95 6.81 10.47
C GLY A 164 -21.06 7.92 9.91
N LEU A 165 -19.82 7.61 9.51
CA LEU A 165 -18.87 8.56 8.92
C LEU A 165 -18.84 8.49 7.39
N TRP A 166 -18.92 7.28 6.85
CA TRP A 166 -18.72 6.98 5.44
C TRP A 166 -20.01 6.50 4.80
N SER A 167 -20.17 6.78 3.50
CA SER A 167 -21.23 6.14 2.72
C SER A 167 -21.02 4.61 2.68
N ALA A 168 -22.05 3.85 2.31
CA ALA A 168 -21.91 2.41 2.12
C ALA A 168 -20.79 2.06 1.12
N ALA A 169 -20.63 2.87 0.06
CA ALA A 169 -19.53 2.74 -0.88
C ALA A 169 -18.17 3.06 -0.22
N GLY A 170 -18.08 4.10 0.62
CA GLY A 170 -16.87 4.45 1.34
C GLY A 170 -16.42 3.36 2.32
N VAL A 171 -17.34 2.70 3.03
CA VAL A 171 -17.01 1.55 3.89
C VAL A 171 -16.45 0.40 3.05
N PHE A 172 -17.08 0.09 1.91
CA PHE A 172 -16.57 -0.93 0.99
C PHE A 172 -15.18 -0.57 0.44
N GLU A 173 -14.97 0.69 0.04
CA GLU A 173 -13.68 1.18 -0.45
C GLU A 173 -12.58 1.11 0.62
N LEU A 174 -12.93 1.30 1.91
CA LEU A 174 -12.00 1.13 3.02
C LEU A 174 -11.57 -0.34 3.14
N VAL A 175 -12.54 -1.27 3.09
CA VAL A 175 -12.26 -2.72 3.08
C VAL A 175 -11.40 -3.12 1.88
N ALA A 176 -11.74 -2.62 0.68
CA ALA A 176 -11.00 -2.90 -0.55
C ALA A 176 -9.57 -2.34 -0.48
N THR A 177 -9.38 -1.15 0.10
CA THR A 177 -8.07 -0.55 0.33
C THR A 177 -7.24 -1.45 1.25
N VAL A 178 -7.78 -1.86 2.39
CA VAL A 178 -7.07 -2.73 3.34
C VAL A 178 -6.65 -4.04 2.67
N GLY A 179 -7.59 -4.73 2.01
CA GLY A 179 -7.30 -6.00 1.33
C GLY A 179 -6.28 -5.85 0.20
N TYR A 180 -6.37 -4.78 -0.59
CA TYR A 180 -5.41 -4.51 -1.67
C TYR A 180 -4.00 -4.31 -1.11
N TYR A 181 -3.84 -3.52 -0.05
CA TYR A 181 -2.52 -3.28 0.55
C TYR A 181 -1.98 -4.48 1.34
N GLN A 182 -2.84 -5.37 1.86
CA GLN A 182 -2.37 -6.67 2.35
C GLN A 182 -1.71 -7.51 1.24
N ILE A 183 -2.27 -7.49 0.01
CA ILE A 183 -1.66 -8.15 -1.16
C ILE A 183 -0.33 -7.48 -1.51
N ILE A 184 -0.27 -6.14 -1.56
CA ILE A 184 0.96 -5.40 -1.89
C ILE A 184 2.06 -5.65 -0.85
N ALA A 185 1.74 -5.56 0.44
CA ALA A 185 2.67 -5.89 1.50
C ALA A 185 3.15 -7.34 1.42
N GLY A 186 2.25 -8.27 1.09
CA GLY A 186 2.58 -9.68 0.83
C GLY A 186 3.58 -9.85 -0.29
N ILE A 187 3.36 -9.20 -1.44
CA ILE A 187 4.29 -9.19 -2.59
C ILE A 187 5.65 -8.64 -2.16
N ASN A 188 5.69 -7.43 -1.61
CA ASN A 188 6.93 -6.77 -1.20
C ASN A 188 7.73 -7.64 -0.22
N ASN A 189 7.06 -8.17 0.80
CA ASN A 189 7.72 -8.98 1.83
C ASN A 189 8.17 -10.35 1.31
N ALA A 190 7.35 -11.04 0.50
CA ALA A 190 7.66 -12.37 -0.01
C ALA A 190 8.82 -12.35 -1.00
N PHE A 191 8.92 -11.31 -1.83
CA PHE A 191 10.01 -11.15 -2.78
C PHE A 191 11.21 -10.38 -2.24
N ASP A 192 11.25 -10.08 -0.93
CA ASP A 192 12.31 -9.31 -0.25
C ASP A 192 12.62 -7.98 -0.98
N ILE A 193 11.58 -7.29 -1.45
CA ILE A 193 11.75 -5.98 -2.10
C ILE A 193 12.18 -4.98 -1.04
N ALA A 194 13.38 -4.43 -1.21
CA ALA A 194 13.85 -3.33 -0.39
C ALA A 194 13.18 -2.03 -0.83
N GLY A 195 12.85 -1.20 0.14
CA GLY A 195 12.41 0.17 -0.08
C GLY A 195 13.53 1.15 0.15
#